data_AF-A0A7J8EJD4-F1
#
_entry.id   AF-A0A7J8EJD4-F1
#
_cell.length_a   1.000
_cell.length_b   1.000
_cell.length_c   1.000
_cell.angle_alpha   90.00
_cell.angle_beta   90.00
_cell.angle_gamma   90.00
#
_symmetry.space_group_name_H-M   'P 1'
#
loop_
_entity.id
_entity.type
_entity.pdbx_description
1 polymer ?
#
loop_
_entity_poly.entity_id
_entity_poly.type
_entity_poly.pdbx_seq_one_letter_code
_entity_poly.pdbx_strand_id
1 'polypeptide(L)'
;MCIRACPSWHGRFSSWNGASAEVKIQEMVKLGHELMLCGLDDQELLKGRACTQKQLHFMDQLLDAVGSLTISSASCSSVQQHFKDTKEKNEALLGDLFSGSHLQVLLSPESDLWSMDWESFDKQSSGWQRAKSSAELAEEEEKVAELARQLQESVAKVQALRTEHFVQHKPVSAVSRAHISTLDQKLRLVVSDFHQLVMAFLQVYDDELGECCKRPNPYLHPCGPIIQAVYQTLTSCNQMLKVVAEITDSSMKAVEMVKQQQGEKVCWGSDHSVMSLATKMEELIQKYKLFKDCLRKAPK
;
A
#
# COMPACT_ATOMS: atom_id res chain seq x y z
N MET A 1 -31.43 -9.18 18.94
CA MET A 1 -31.21 -7.73 19.12
C MET A 1 -32.41 -6.93 18.63
N CYS A 2 -32.76 -6.95 17.33
CA CYS A 2 -33.90 -6.19 16.79
C CYS A 2 -35.25 -6.48 17.46
N ILE A 3 -35.53 -7.75 17.80
CA ILE A 3 -36.72 -8.16 18.56
C ILE A 3 -36.78 -7.55 19.96
N ARG A 4 -35.61 -7.32 20.60
CA ARG A 4 -35.55 -6.70 21.93
C ARG A 4 -35.76 -5.18 21.86
N ALA A 5 -35.24 -4.55 20.81
CA ALA A 5 -35.41 -3.12 20.58
C ALA A 5 -36.83 -2.76 20.10
N CYS A 6 -37.44 -3.59 19.26
CA CYS A 6 -38.81 -3.44 18.79
C CYS A 6 -39.60 -4.75 18.96
N PRO A 7 -40.30 -4.95 20.10
CA PRO A 7 -41.09 -6.15 20.37
C PRO A 7 -42.19 -6.43 19.34
N SER A 8 -42.70 -5.39 18.67
CA SER A 8 -43.65 -5.46 17.55
C SER A 8 -43.17 -6.32 16.38
N TRP A 9 -41.86 -6.62 16.31
CA TRP A 9 -41.25 -7.37 15.21
C TRP A 9 -41.10 -8.86 15.47
N HIS A 10 -41.39 -9.34 16.68
CA HIS A 10 -41.17 -10.75 17.05
C HIS A 10 -41.88 -11.74 16.10
N GLY A 11 -43.10 -11.43 15.65
CA GLY A 11 -43.84 -12.25 14.68
C GLY A 11 -43.57 -11.93 13.20
N ARG A 12 -42.97 -10.77 12.90
CA ARG A 12 -42.72 -10.31 11.52
C ARG A 12 -41.46 -10.91 10.91
N PHE A 13 -40.43 -11.20 11.71
CA PHE A 13 -39.23 -11.87 11.20
C PHE A 13 -39.53 -13.28 10.66
N SER A 14 -40.48 -13.97 11.27
CA SER A 14 -40.92 -15.30 10.85
C SER A 14 -41.59 -15.30 9.47
N SER A 15 -42.26 -14.20 9.09
CA SER A 15 -42.94 -14.09 7.78
C SER A 15 -41.99 -13.76 6.62
N TRP A 16 -40.74 -13.38 6.90
CA TRP A 16 -39.74 -13.07 5.86
C TRP A 16 -38.92 -14.28 5.42
N ASN A 17 -39.01 -15.38 6.15
CA ASN A 17 -38.36 -16.63 5.77
C ASN A 17 -39.00 -17.12 4.46
N GLY A 18 -38.30 -16.90 3.34
CA GLY A 18 -38.77 -17.20 1.97
C GLY A 18 -39.20 -15.98 1.14
N ALA A 19 -39.24 -14.77 1.70
CA ALA A 19 -39.59 -13.56 0.95
C ALA A 19 -38.46 -13.11 0.00
N SER A 20 -38.83 -12.39 -1.07
CA SER A 20 -37.88 -11.82 -2.02
C SER A 20 -37.01 -10.74 -1.36
N ALA A 21 -35.83 -10.49 -1.93
CA ALA A 21 -34.88 -9.50 -1.41
C ALA A 21 -35.51 -8.10 -1.30
N GLU A 22 -36.35 -7.71 -2.25
CA GLU A 22 -37.01 -6.40 -2.26
C GLU A 22 -37.99 -6.22 -1.10
N VAL A 23 -38.77 -7.27 -0.80
CA VAL A 23 -39.69 -7.26 0.35
C VAL A 23 -38.92 -7.21 1.67
N LYS A 24 -37.80 -7.94 1.77
CA LYS A 24 -36.93 -7.89 2.95
C LYS A 24 -36.33 -6.49 3.14
N ILE A 25 -35.89 -5.84 2.07
CA ILE A 25 -35.36 -4.48 2.13
C ILE A 25 -36.44 -3.49 2.57
N GLN A 26 -37.63 -3.56 1.99
CA GLN A 26 -38.74 -2.68 2.37
C GLN A 26 -39.08 -2.80 3.85
N GLU A 27 -39.06 -4.03 4.38
CA GLU A 27 -39.35 -4.23 5.78
C GLU A 27 -38.16 -3.86 6.68
N MET A 28 -36.91 -4.05 6.24
CA MET A 28 -35.75 -3.51 6.97
C MET A 28 -35.77 -1.98 7.02
N VAL A 29 -36.30 -1.29 6.01
CA VAL A 29 -36.52 0.17 6.04
C VAL A 29 -37.52 0.55 7.13
N LYS A 30 -38.64 -0.19 7.24
CA LYS A 30 -39.63 0.05 8.30
C LYS A 30 -39.03 -0.16 9.69
N LEU A 31 -38.21 -1.21 9.87
CA LEU A 31 -37.49 -1.45 11.12
C LEU A 31 -36.51 -0.31 11.42
N GLY A 32 -35.72 0.09 10.43
CA GLY A 32 -34.77 1.19 10.57
C GLY A 32 -35.48 2.50 10.91
N HIS A 33 -36.66 2.73 10.37
CA HIS A 33 -37.49 3.89 10.70
C HIS A 33 -38.05 3.85 12.13
N GLU A 34 -38.56 2.69 12.58
CA GLU A 34 -39.01 2.51 13.96
C GLU A 34 -37.87 2.67 14.97
N LEU A 35 -36.65 2.29 14.58
CA LEU A 35 -35.43 2.49 15.36
C LEU A 35 -34.82 3.89 15.22
N MET A 36 -35.46 4.79 14.46
CA MET A 36 -34.97 6.14 14.15
C MET A 36 -33.59 6.18 13.47
N LEU A 37 -33.20 5.10 12.79
CA LEU A 37 -31.92 4.97 12.08
C LEU A 37 -31.99 5.50 10.64
N CYS A 38 -33.15 5.41 9.99
CA CYS A 38 -33.37 5.88 8.61
C CYS A 38 -34.82 6.33 8.36
N GLY A 39 -35.06 7.04 7.25
CA GLY A 39 -36.41 7.40 6.79
C GLY A 39 -37.14 6.26 6.08
N LEU A 40 -38.46 6.41 5.89
CA LEU A 40 -39.28 5.43 5.14
C LEU A 40 -38.93 5.31 3.66
N ASP A 41 -38.26 6.32 3.10
CA ASP A 41 -37.83 6.38 1.70
C ASP A 41 -36.36 5.97 1.50
N ASP A 42 -35.67 5.55 2.56
CA ASP A 42 -34.23 5.24 2.53
C ASP A 42 -33.92 3.79 2.08
N GLN A 43 -34.64 3.28 1.08
CA GLN A 43 -34.37 1.96 0.51
C GLN A 43 -32.96 1.86 -0.10
N GLU A 44 -32.50 2.92 -0.77
CA GLU A 44 -31.16 2.95 -1.38
C GLU A 44 -30.04 2.93 -0.32
N LEU A 45 -30.33 3.38 0.90
CA LEU A 45 -29.40 3.32 2.03
C LEU A 45 -29.14 1.87 2.43
N LEU A 46 -30.20 1.08 2.62
CA LEU A 46 -30.12 -0.34 2.95
C LEU A 46 -29.66 -1.21 1.78
N LYS A 47 -29.88 -0.77 0.53
CA LYS A 47 -29.34 -1.41 -0.68
C LYS A 47 -27.85 -1.14 -0.91
N GLY A 48 -27.21 -0.29 -0.11
CA GLY A 48 -25.80 0.04 -0.29
C GLY A 48 -25.52 1.02 -1.43
N ARG A 49 -26.53 1.76 -1.90
CA ARG A 49 -26.45 2.67 -3.08
C ARG A 49 -26.56 4.16 -2.75
N ALA A 50 -26.76 4.52 -1.48
CA ALA A 50 -26.70 5.92 -1.04
C ALA A 50 -25.29 6.51 -1.22
N CYS A 51 -25.16 7.83 -1.04
CA CYS A 51 -23.85 8.47 -1.03
C CYS A 51 -23.05 8.06 0.21
N THR A 52 -21.71 8.04 0.09
CA THR A 52 -20.77 7.58 1.13
C THR A 52 -21.01 8.25 2.49
N GLN A 53 -21.28 9.56 2.49
CA GLN A 53 -21.55 10.31 3.72
C GLN A 53 -22.81 9.82 4.44
N LYS A 54 -23.89 9.53 3.69
CA LYS A 54 -25.16 9.05 4.24
C LYS A 54 -25.04 7.61 4.75
N GLN A 55 -24.28 6.75 4.06
CA GLN A 55 -23.95 5.41 4.56
C GLN A 55 -23.13 5.43 5.84
N LEU A 56 -22.11 6.29 5.91
CA LEU A 56 -21.26 6.38 7.09
C LEU A 56 -22.05 6.88 8.31
N HIS A 57 -22.87 7.92 8.13
CA HIS A 57 -23.76 8.41 9.18
C HIS A 57 -24.77 7.35 9.65
N PHE A 58 -25.29 6.53 8.74
CA PHE A 58 -26.17 5.42 9.09
C PHE A 58 -25.45 4.33 9.91
N MET A 59 -24.20 4.01 9.55
CA MET A 59 -23.38 3.06 10.31
C MET A 59 -23.08 3.58 11.73
N ASP A 60 -22.78 4.86 11.87
CA ASP A 60 -22.51 5.50 13.16
C ASP A 60 -23.74 5.40 14.09
N GLN A 61 -24.92 5.79 13.59
CA GLN A 61 -26.19 5.67 14.33
C GLN A 61 -26.53 4.21 14.71
N LEU A 62 -26.21 3.25 13.84
CA LEU A 62 -26.43 1.83 14.12
C LEU A 62 -25.54 1.37 15.29
N LEU A 63 -24.27 1.77 15.30
CA LEU A 63 -23.32 1.44 16.36
C LEU A 63 -23.72 2.07 17.69
N ASP A 64 -24.17 3.32 17.69
CA ASP A 64 -24.68 4.01 18.87
C ASP A 64 -25.93 3.33 19.47
N ALA A 65 -26.86 2.92 18.60
CA ALA A 65 -28.06 2.18 19.02
C ALA A 65 -27.69 0.83 19.65
N VAL A 66 -26.73 0.11 19.05
CA VAL A 66 -26.20 -1.16 19.59
C VAL A 66 -25.50 -0.95 20.93
N GLY A 67 -24.68 0.08 21.05
CA GLY A 67 -24.00 0.45 22.31
C GLY A 67 -25.01 0.75 23.42
N SER A 68 -26.04 1.52 23.12
CA SER A 68 -27.11 1.88 24.06
C SER A 68 -27.92 0.67 24.55
N LEU A 69 -28.22 -0.26 23.63
CA LEU A 69 -28.89 -1.53 23.95
C LEU A 69 -28.01 -2.46 24.80
N THR A 70 -26.70 -2.42 24.60
CA THR A 70 -25.73 -3.24 25.34
C THR A 70 -25.58 -2.75 26.78
N ILE A 71 -25.60 -1.43 27.02
CA ILE A 71 -25.58 -0.83 28.36
C ILE A 71 -26.83 -1.23 29.17
N SER A 72 -28.01 -1.28 28.53
CA SER A 72 -29.25 -1.76 29.18
C SER A 72 -29.27 -3.26 29.45
N SER A 73 -28.39 -4.04 28.79
CA SER A 73 -28.30 -5.50 28.95
C SER A 73 -27.40 -5.95 30.11
N ALA A 74 -26.61 -5.05 30.70
CA ALA A 74 -25.87 -5.31 31.93
C ALA A 74 -26.78 -5.57 33.14
N SER A 75 -28.07 -5.21 33.05
CA SER A 75 -29.07 -5.46 34.10
C SER A 75 -29.67 -6.87 34.08
N CYS A 76 -29.28 -7.75 33.15
CA CYS A 76 -29.79 -9.12 33.07
C CYS A 76 -28.86 -10.12 33.79
N SER A 77 -29.02 -10.22 35.12
CA SER A 77 -28.24 -11.09 36.02
C SER A 77 -28.21 -12.57 35.61
N SER A 78 -29.25 -13.06 34.91
CA SER A 78 -29.43 -14.47 34.58
C SER A 78 -28.37 -15.04 33.61
N VAL A 79 -27.91 -14.26 32.63
CA VAL A 79 -26.96 -14.76 31.62
C VAL A 79 -25.53 -14.79 32.16
N GLN A 80 -25.16 -13.77 32.93
CA GLN A 80 -23.85 -13.69 33.58
C GLN A 80 -23.66 -14.77 34.65
N GLN A 81 -24.73 -15.11 35.38
CA GLN A 81 -24.73 -16.24 36.31
C GLN A 81 -24.48 -17.56 35.58
N HIS A 82 -25.15 -17.82 34.46
CA HIS A 82 -24.97 -19.04 33.69
C HIS A 82 -23.55 -19.18 33.11
N PHE A 83 -22.95 -18.08 32.62
CA PHE A 83 -21.56 -18.09 32.17
C PHE A 83 -20.58 -18.34 33.32
N LYS A 84 -20.84 -17.76 34.50
CA LYS A 84 -20.02 -17.98 35.69
C LYS A 84 -20.11 -19.43 36.16
N ASP A 85 -21.30 -19.99 36.25
CA ASP A 85 -21.52 -21.39 36.64
C ASP A 85 -20.91 -22.36 35.61
N THR A 86 -20.95 -22.02 34.32
CA THR A 86 -20.32 -22.84 33.26
C THR A 86 -18.80 -22.76 33.33
N LYS A 87 -18.25 -21.58 33.61
CA LYS A 87 -16.82 -21.37 33.81
C LYS A 87 -16.31 -22.19 35.01
N GLU A 88 -17.01 -22.12 36.13
CA GLU A 88 -16.64 -22.81 37.37
C GLU A 88 -16.69 -24.34 37.19
N LYS A 89 -17.69 -24.87 36.46
CA LYS A 89 -17.75 -26.29 36.08
C LYS A 89 -16.60 -26.71 35.15
N ASN A 90 -16.24 -25.87 34.17
CA ASN A 90 -15.13 -26.16 33.27
C ASN A 90 -13.78 -26.11 34.00
N GLU A 91 -13.59 -25.17 34.93
CA GLU A 91 -12.40 -25.10 35.77
C GLU A 91 -12.27 -26.34 36.68
N ALA A 92 -13.37 -26.81 37.27
CA ALA A 92 -13.39 -28.05 38.04
C ALA A 92 -13.03 -29.28 37.18
N LEU A 93 -13.63 -29.41 35.99
CA LEU A 93 -13.33 -30.51 35.06
C LEU A 93 -11.87 -30.49 34.57
N LEU A 94 -11.33 -29.30 34.29
CA LEU A 94 -9.91 -29.15 33.94
C LEU A 94 -9.03 -29.52 35.13
N GLY A 95 -9.38 -29.07 36.34
CA GLY A 95 -8.71 -29.45 37.58
C GLY A 95 -8.66 -30.98 37.77
N ASP A 96 -9.77 -31.66 37.56
CA ASP A 96 -9.85 -33.13 37.63
C ASP A 96 -9.01 -33.81 36.54
N LEU A 97 -9.03 -33.27 35.31
CA LEU A 97 -8.26 -33.77 34.17
C LEU A 97 -6.75 -33.66 34.43
N PHE A 98 -6.29 -32.53 34.98
CA PHE A 98 -4.88 -32.28 35.31
C PHE A 98 -4.44 -32.92 36.63
N SER A 99 -5.39 -33.32 37.49
CA SER A 99 -5.13 -34.13 38.69
C SER A 99 -5.03 -35.62 38.38
N GLY A 100 -5.41 -36.04 37.17
CA GLY A 100 -5.25 -37.41 36.69
C GLY A 100 -3.77 -37.80 36.59
N SER A 101 -3.40 -38.87 37.30
CA SER A 101 -2.03 -39.43 37.32
C SER A 101 -1.49 -39.74 35.92
N HIS A 102 -2.36 -40.16 35.00
CA HIS A 102 -1.99 -40.49 33.62
C HIS A 102 -1.54 -39.28 32.79
N LEU A 103 -2.09 -38.09 33.08
CA LEU A 103 -1.82 -36.86 32.33
C LEU A 103 -0.60 -36.12 32.90
N GLN A 104 -0.38 -36.18 34.22
CA GLN A 104 0.86 -35.70 34.83
C GLN A 104 2.10 -36.48 34.39
N VAL A 105 1.98 -37.79 34.18
CA VAL A 105 3.09 -38.63 33.66
C VAL A 105 3.42 -38.30 32.19
N LEU A 106 2.44 -37.89 31.39
CA LEU A 106 2.65 -37.44 30.00
C LEU A 106 3.21 -36.01 29.92
N LEU A 107 2.89 -35.17 30.91
CA LEU A 107 3.31 -33.76 30.97
C LEU A 107 4.60 -33.53 31.77
N SER A 108 5.05 -34.52 32.54
CA SER A 108 6.30 -34.48 33.32
C SER A 108 7.38 -35.34 32.64
N PRO A 109 8.34 -34.74 31.91
CA PRO A 109 9.40 -35.48 31.21
C PRO A 109 10.56 -35.90 32.13
N GLU A 110 10.32 -36.06 33.44
CA GLU A 110 11.35 -36.41 34.45
C GLU A 110 11.12 -37.80 35.08
N SER A 111 10.54 -38.73 34.33
CA SER A 111 10.56 -40.16 34.70
C SER A 111 11.67 -40.85 33.91
N ASP A 112 12.72 -41.26 34.63
CA ASP A 112 13.95 -41.93 34.19
C ASP A 112 13.83 -42.85 32.96
N LEU A 113 13.93 -42.28 31.75
CA LEU A 113 14.12 -43.03 30.50
C LEU A 113 15.61 -43.28 30.18
N TRP A 114 16.52 -42.96 31.10
CA TRP A 114 17.97 -43.03 30.89
C TRP A 114 18.61 -44.41 31.16
N SER A 115 17.82 -45.47 31.33
CA SER A 115 18.32 -46.85 31.30
C SER A 115 18.18 -47.50 29.91
N MET A 116 18.39 -46.73 28.85
CA MET A 116 18.50 -47.29 27.51
C MET A 116 19.91 -46.96 26.99
N ASP A 117 20.73 -48.00 26.86
CA ASP A 117 22.14 -47.96 26.45
C ASP A 117 22.33 -47.09 25.19
N TRP A 118 22.82 -45.88 25.42
CA TRP A 118 23.16 -44.91 24.38
C TRP A 118 24.53 -45.22 23.73
N GLU A 119 25.27 -46.21 24.23
CA GLU A 119 26.59 -46.61 23.67
C GLU A 119 26.52 -47.18 22.24
N SER A 120 25.32 -47.43 21.71
CA SER A 120 25.15 -47.92 20.33
C SER A 120 24.92 -46.82 19.28
N PHE A 121 24.59 -45.59 19.68
CA PHE A 121 24.26 -44.51 18.73
C PHE A 121 25.43 -43.57 18.40
N ASP A 122 26.50 -43.55 19.19
CA ASP A 122 27.64 -42.65 18.97
C ASP A 122 28.57 -43.11 17.82
N LYS A 123 28.34 -44.31 17.26
CA LYS A 123 29.05 -44.78 16.06
C LYS A 123 28.37 -44.42 14.73
N GLN A 124 27.16 -43.85 14.75
CA GLN A 124 26.44 -43.49 13.52
C GLN A 124 26.16 -41.98 13.39
N SER A 125 26.49 -41.17 14.41
CA SER A 125 26.28 -39.71 14.42
C SER A 125 27.55 -38.88 14.17
N SER A 126 28.69 -39.50 13.82
CA SER A 126 29.92 -38.76 13.47
C SER A 126 29.90 -38.10 12.08
N GLY A 127 28.72 -37.93 11.46
CA GLY A 127 28.57 -37.50 10.07
C GLY A 127 28.22 -36.02 9.84
N TRP A 128 27.78 -35.28 10.87
CA TRP A 128 27.14 -33.97 10.66
C TRP A 128 27.63 -32.82 11.54
N GLN A 129 28.78 -32.98 12.21
CA GLN A 129 29.51 -31.84 12.76
C GLN A 129 30.92 -31.82 12.19
N ARG A 130 31.05 -31.32 10.95
CA ARG A 130 32.34 -30.82 10.48
C ARG A 130 32.57 -29.49 11.18
N ALA A 131 33.39 -29.49 12.24
CA ALA A 131 34.01 -28.27 12.71
C ALA A 131 34.69 -27.61 11.50
N LYS A 132 34.19 -26.44 11.07
CA LYS A 132 34.78 -25.69 9.96
C LYS A 132 36.23 -25.42 10.28
N SER A 133 37.11 -25.66 9.32
CA SER A 133 38.54 -25.53 9.55
C SER A 133 38.92 -24.04 9.71
N SER A 134 39.99 -23.75 10.45
CA SER A 134 40.49 -22.37 10.62
C SER A 134 40.79 -21.64 9.30
N ALA A 135 40.97 -22.37 8.20
CA ALA A 135 41.16 -21.82 6.87
C ALA A 135 39.86 -21.32 6.21
N GLU A 136 38.72 -21.97 6.47
CA GLU A 136 37.40 -21.54 5.94
C GLU A 136 36.89 -20.27 6.63
N LEU A 137 37.21 -20.09 7.92
CA LEU A 137 36.87 -18.87 8.66
C LEU A 137 37.69 -17.66 8.18
N ALA A 138 38.97 -17.88 7.85
CA ALA A 138 39.83 -16.83 7.29
C ALA A 138 39.38 -16.39 5.89
N GLU A 139 38.92 -17.33 5.05
CA GLU A 139 38.36 -17.03 3.73
C GLU A 139 37.05 -16.24 3.83
N GLU A 140 36.21 -16.55 4.82
CA GLU A 140 34.95 -15.83 5.06
C GLU A 140 35.21 -14.41 5.57
N GLU A 141 36.19 -14.21 6.44
CA GLU A 141 36.63 -12.90 6.93
C GLU A 141 37.22 -12.03 5.80
N GLU A 142 38.01 -12.62 4.89
CA GLU A 142 38.53 -11.93 3.71
C GLU A 142 37.40 -11.51 2.75
N LYS A 143 36.38 -12.35 2.55
CA LYS A 143 35.19 -12.00 1.75
C LYS A 143 34.39 -10.87 2.37
N VAL A 144 34.25 -10.86 3.70
CA VAL A 144 33.57 -9.78 4.43
C VAL A 144 34.35 -8.47 4.30
N ALA A 145 35.68 -8.51 4.40
CA ALA A 145 36.53 -7.35 4.22
C ALA A 145 36.47 -6.78 2.78
N GLU A 146 36.45 -7.65 1.77
CA GLU A 146 36.31 -7.24 0.37
C GLU A 146 34.93 -6.64 0.08
N LEU A 147 33.86 -7.20 0.64
CA LEU A 147 32.51 -6.61 0.56
C LEU A 147 32.43 -5.25 1.23
N ALA A 148 33.06 -5.08 2.40
CA ALA A 148 33.13 -3.79 3.09
C ALA A 148 33.88 -2.74 2.25
N ARG A 149 34.98 -3.14 1.59
CA ARG A 149 35.75 -2.28 0.68
C ARG A 149 34.93 -1.86 -0.53
N GLN A 150 34.21 -2.80 -1.16
CA GLN A 150 33.31 -2.52 -2.29
C GLN A 150 32.17 -1.59 -1.90
N LEU A 151 31.59 -1.78 -0.71
CA LEU A 151 30.55 -0.90 -0.19
C LEU A 151 31.09 0.52 -0.01
N GLN A 152 32.27 0.66 0.59
CA GLN A 152 32.89 1.96 0.82
C GLN A 152 33.26 2.67 -0.50
N GLU A 153 33.74 1.92 -1.50
CA GLU A 153 33.99 2.43 -2.85
C GLU A 153 32.69 2.88 -3.55
N SER A 154 31.60 2.13 -3.38
CA SER A 154 30.29 2.49 -3.92
C SER A 154 29.74 3.77 -3.27
N VAL A 155 29.92 3.93 -1.96
CA VAL A 155 29.54 5.14 -1.22
C VAL A 155 30.34 6.34 -1.71
N ALA A 156 31.65 6.18 -1.92
CA ALA A 156 32.50 7.23 -2.46
C ALA A 156 32.08 7.62 -3.90
N LYS A 157 31.77 6.64 -4.76
CA LYS A 157 31.26 6.88 -6.13
C LYS A 157 29.92 7.63 -6.12
N VAL A 158 28.99 7.25 -5.24
CA VAL A 158 27.70 7.93 -5.09
C VAL A 158 27.87 9.35 -4.58
N GLN A 159 28.79 9.59 -3.64
CA GLN A 159 29.10 10.93 -3.17
C GLN A 159 29.72 11.79 -4.29
N ALA A 160 30.67 11.25 -5.05
CA ALA A 160 31.29 11.94 -6.19
C ALA A 160 30.24 12.37 -7.23
N LEU A 161 29.37 11.44 -7.65
CA LEU A 161 28.28 11.72 -8.58
C LEU A 161 27.29 12.76 -8.04
N ARG A 162 27.02 12.75 -6.73
CA ARG A 162 26.19 13.77 -6.08
C ARG A 162 26.87 15.15 -6.18
N THR A 163 28.16 15.27 -5.92
CA THR A 163 28.89 16.54 -6.10
C THR A 163 28.91 17.00 -7.56
N GLU A 164 29.14 16.11 -8.52
CA GLU A 164 29.15 16.45 -9.96
C GLU A 164 27.77 16.94 -10.45
N HIS A 165 26.69 16.29 -10.01
CA HIS A 165 25.32 16.68 -10.36
C HIS A 165 24.91 18.04 -9.75
N PHE A 166 25.46 18.40 -8.58
CA PHE A 166 25.21 19.71 -7.95
C PHE A 166 26.04 20.85 -8.57
N VAL A 167 27.18 20.55 -9.22
CA VAL A 167 28.03 21.56 -9.86
C VAL A 167 27.55 21.92 -11.29
N GLN A 168 26.88 21.01 -12.00
CA GLN A 168 26.38 21.28 -13.37
C GLN A 168 25.01 21.96 -13.43
N HIS A 169 24.22 21.95 -12.35
CA HIS A 169 22.93 22.66 -12.30
C HIS A 169 23.06 24.05 -11.66
N LYS A 170 23.27 25.06 -12.51
CA LYS A 170 23.02 26.49 -12.22
C LYS A 170 21.62 26.63 -11.57
N PRO A 171 21.43 27.47 -10.53
CA PRO A 171 20.37 27.26 -9.54
C PRO A 171 18.99 27.39 -10.18
N VAL A 172 18.29 26.25 -10.28
CA VAL A 172 16.84 26.23 -10.40
C VAL A 172 16.29 26.91 -9.14
N SER A 173 15.45 27.92 -9.38
CA SER A 173 14.75 28.79 -8.43
C SER A 173 14.63 28.22 -7.00
N ALA A 174 15.00 29.03 -6.00
CA ALA A 174 14.99 28.70 -4.57
C ALA A 174 13.65 28.11 -4.07
N VAL A 175 12.55 28.38 -4.77
CA VAL A 175 11.22 27.85 -4.49
C VAL A 175 11.14 26.33 -4.74
N SER A 176 11.72 25.82 -5.83
CA SER A 176 11.70 24.39 -6.17
C SER A 176 12.52 23.54 -5.19
N ARG A 177 13.66 24.07 -4.73
CA ARG A 177 14.53 23.39 -3.75
C ARG A 177 13.86 23.26 -2.38
N ALA A 178 13.14 24.29 -1.94
CA ALA A 178 12.39 24.28 -0.68
C ALA A 178 11.22 23.27 -0.70
N HIS A 179 10.54 23.11 -1.85
CA HIS A 179 9.45 22.13 -1.97
C HIS A 179 9.94 20.69 -1.95
N ILE A 180 11.08 20.39 -2.57
CA ILE A 180 11.69 19.04 -2.55
C ILE A 180 12.16 18.69 -1.12
N SER A 181 12.79 19.62 -0.40
CA SER A 181 13.22 19.38 0.98
C SER A 181 12.04 19.19 1.93
N THR A 182 10.96 19.95 1.75
CA THR A 182 9.73 19.82 2.55
C THR A 182 9.04 18.48 2.30
N LEU A 183 9.00 18.02 1.03
CA LEU A 183 8.41 16.73 0.68
C LEU A 183 9.22 15.56 1.27
N ASP A 184 10.55 15.63 1.17
CA ASP A 184 11.47 14.64 1.74
C ASP A 184 11.35 14.56 3.28
N GLN A 185 11.21 15.70 3.95
CA GLN A 185 10.92 15.74 5.39
C GLN A 185 9.55 15.16 5.74
N LYS A 186 8.50 15.49 5.00
CA LYS A 186 7.16 14.91 5.21
C LYS A 186 7.16 13.40 5.00
N LEU A 187 7.84 12.91 3.96
CA LEU A 187 7.94 11.49 3.68
C LEU A 187 8.70 10.76 4.80
N ARG A 188 9.84 11.31 5.26
CA ARG A 188 10.56 10.74 6.41
C ARG A 188 9.70 10.71 7.68
N LEU A 189 8.92 11.75 7.92
CA LEU A 189 8.04 11.84 9.08
C LEU A 189 6.94 10.77 9.02
N VAL A 190 6.24 10.64 7.89
CA VAL A 190 5.21 9.61 7.68
C VAL A 190 5.78 8.19 7.80
N VAL A 191 6.98 7.93 7.24
CA VAL A 191 7.65 6.63 7.35
C VAL A 191 8.02 6.33 8.81
N SER A 192 8.46 7.35 9.56
CA SER A 192 8.81 7.21 10.98
C SER A 192 7.58 6.94 11.85
N ASP A 193 6.49 7.68 11.63
CA ASP A 193 5.22 7.48 12.33
C ASP A 193 4.65 6.08 12.05
N PHE A 194 4.71 5.64 10.78
CA PHE A 194 4.25 4.30 10.40
C PHE A 194 5.10 3.22 11.06
N HIS A 195 6.42 3.40 11.11
CA HIS A 195 7.32 2.48 11.80
C HIS A 195 6.99 2.41 13.30
N GLN A 196 6.76 3.54 13.97
CA GLN A 196 6.34 3.58 15.37
C GLN A 196 5.00 2.88 15.59
N LEU A 197 4.02 3.07 14.70
CA LEU A 197 2.73 2.40 14.79
C LEU A 197 2.87 0.87 14.68
N VAL A 198 3.70 0.40 13.75
CA VAL A 198 4.01 -1.03 13.59
C VAL A 198 4.71 -1.57 14.83
N MET A 199 5.71 -0.86 15.37
CA MET A 199 6.42 -1.26 16.58
C MET A 199 5.49 -1.32 17.79
N ALA A 200 4.61 -0.34 17.98
CA ALA A 200 3.63 -0.33 19.06
C ALA A 200 2.63 -1.49 18.92
N PHE A 201 2.17 -1.78 17.69
CA PHE A 201 1.31 -2.92 17.42
C PHE A 201 2.00 -4.26 17.74
N LEU A 202 3.26 -4.44 17.32
CA LEU A 202 4.01 -5.65 17.63
C LEU A 202 4.19 -5.84 19.14
N GLN A 203 4.49 -4.76 19.86
CA GLN A 203 4.68 -4.82 21.29
C GLN A 203 3.39 -5.23 22.02
N VAL A 204 2.25 -4.61 21.67
CA VAL A 204 0.93 -5.04 22.20
C VAL A 204 0.59 -6.47 21.79
N TYR A 205 0.98 -6.88 20.57
CA TYR A 205 0.78 -8.25 20.12
C TYR A 205 1.59 -9.24 20.95
N ASP A 206 2.88 -8.99 21.18
CA ASP A 206 3.77 -9.86 21.95
C ASP A 206 3.39 -9.89 23.44
N ASP A 207 3.05 -8.74 24.03
CA ASP A 207 2.79 -8.59 25.47
C ASP A 207 1.37 -9.04 25.89
N GLU A 208 0.34 -8.80 25.05
CA GLU A 208 -1.07 -8.98 25.45
C GLU A 208 -1.81 -10.05 24.64
N LEU A 209 -1.49 -10.23 23.35
CA LEU A 209 -2.21 -11.15 22.45
C LEU A 209 -1.46 -12.45 22.14
N GLY A 210 -0.14 -12.49 22.33
CA GLY A 210 0.73 -13.60 21.94
C GLY A 210 0.40 -14.87 22.69
N GLU A 211 0.20 -14.77 24.00
CA GLU A 211 -0.22 -15.91 24.84
C GLU A 211 -1.62 -16.44 24.49
N CYS A 212 -2.53 -15.55 24.07
CA CYS A 212 -3.90 -15.92 23.71
C CYS A 212 -3.99 -16.63 22.34
N CYS A 213 -3.05 -16.37 21.43
CA CYS A 213 -3.23 -16.72 20.02
C CYS A 213 -2.50 -17.98 19.54
N LYS A 214 -1.49 -18.51 20.25
CA LYS A 214 -0.59 -19.62 19.79
C LYS A 214 -0.24 -19.54 18.29
N ARG A 215 -0.18 -18.33 17.72
CA ARG A 215 0.07 -18.10 16.30
C ARG A 215 1.52 -17.67 16.14
N PRO A 216 2.23 -18.16 15.12
CA PRO A 216 3.56 -17.66 14.80
C PRO A 216 3.49 -16.15 14.56
N ASN A 217 4.53 -15.45 15.03
CA ASN A 217 4.63 -13.98 15.00
C ASN A 217 4.26 -13.45 13.59
N PRO A 218 3.42 -12.40 13.45
CA PRO A 218 3.02 -11.91 12.14
C PRO A 218 4.25 -11.55 11.30
N TYR A 219 4.33 -12.15 10.10
CA TYR A 219 5.41 -11.89 9.17
C TYR A 219 5.31 -10.46 8.63
N LEU A 220 6.16 -9.58 9.15
CA LEU A 220 6.32 -8.23 8.63
C LEU A 220 7.31 -8.27 7.47
N HIS A 221 6.78 -8.19 6.25
CA HIS A 221 7.61 -7.99 5.07
C HIS A 221 8.39 -6.67 5.21
N PRO A 222 9.72 -6.63 4.96
CA PRO A 222 10.58 -5.45 5.23
C PRO A 222 10.13 -4.15 4.54
N CYS A 223 9.35 -4.27 3.47
CA CYS A 223 8.64 -3.17 2.83
C CYS A 223 7.22 -3.66 2.56
N GLY A 224 6.23 -3.23 3.33
CA GLY A 224 4.83 -3.64 3.10
C GLY A 224 4.35 -3.30 1.69
N PRO A 225 3.19 -3.85 1.24
CA PRO A 225 2.66 -3.64 -0.11
C PRO A 225 2.55 -2.16 -0.51
N ILE A 226 2.30 -1.30 0.47
CA ILE A 226 2.21 0.15 0.32
C ILE A 226 3.57 0.76 -0.08
N ILE A 227 4.67 0.37 0.59
CA ILE A 227 6.01 0.88 0.27
C ILE A 227 6.45 0.39 -1.12
N GLN A 228 6.14 -0.87 -1.46
CA GLN A 228 6.40 -1.38 -2.79
C GLN A 228 5.60 -0.63 -3.86
N ALA A 229 4.32 -0.33 -3.62
CA ALA A 229 3.49 0.44 -4.54
C ALA A 229 4.05 1.85 -4.75
N VAL A 230 4.39 2.56 -3.66
CA VAL A 230 4.99 3.90 -3.74
C VAL A 230 6.30 3.89 -4.53
N TYR A 231 7.19 2.92 -4.26
CA TYR A 231 8.44 2.77 -4.99
C TYR A 231 8.24 2.55 -6.49
N GLN A 232 7.30 1.68 -6.87
CA GLN A 232 6.97 1.41 -8.27
C GLN A 232 6.38 2.64 -8.97
N THR A 233 5.47 3.36 -8.31
CA THR A 233 4.90 4.60 -8.85
C THR A 233 5.97 5.67 -9.06
N LEU A 234 6.87 5.84 -8.08
CA LEU A 234 7.96 6.82 -8.19
C LEU A 234 8.93 6.47 -9.33
N THR A 235 9.22 5.17 -9.50
CA THR A 235 10.09 4.65 -10.57
C THR A 235 9.48 4.89 -11.95
N SER A 236 8.18 4.61 -12.11
CA SER A 236 7.44 4.87 -13.34
C SER A 236 7.40 6.37 -13.67
N CYS A 237 7.19 7.23 -12.66
CA CYS A 237 7.21 8.67 -12.83
C CYS A 237 8.58 9.18 -13.31
N ASN A 238 9.68 8.67 -12.73
CA ASN A 238 11.04 9.00 -13.17
C ASN A 238 11.30 8.58 -14.62
N GLN A 239 10.86 7.39 -15.04
CA GLN A 239 11.00 6.93 -16.42
C GLN A 239 10.25 7.84 -17.39
N MET A 240 9.02 8.23 -17.04
CA MET A 240 8.22 9.16 -17.85
C MET A 240 8.91 10.52 -18.00
N LEU A 241 9.46 11.07 -16.90
CA LEU A 241 10.20 12.33 -16.93
C LEU A 241 11.45 12.24 -17.82
N LYS A 242 12.14 11.10 -17.81
CA LYS A 242 13.29 10.86 -18.70
C LYS A 242 12.89 10.88 -20.17
N VAL A 243 11.79 10.21 -20.53
CA VAL A 243 11.25 10.23 -21.89
C VAL A 243 10.85 11.65 -22.31
N VAL A 244 10.21 12.41 -21.42
CA VAL A 244 9.84 13.81 -21.70
C VAL A 244 11.08 14.67 -21.95
N ALA A 245 12.15 14.47 -21.19
CA ALA A 245 13.42 15.17 -21.39
C ALA A 245 14.04 14.84 -22.77
N GLU A 246 14.04 13.57 -23.17
CA GLU A 246 14.56 13.12 -24.47
C GLU A 246 13.74 13.69 -25.65
N ILE A 247 12.41 13.73 -25.52
CA ILE A 247 11.52 14.36 -26.51
C ILE A 247 11.79 15.86 -26.61
N THR A 248 11.99 16.52 -25.47
CA THR A 248 12.26 17.96 -25.43
C THR A 248 13.59 18.30 -26.10
N ASP A 249 14.64 17.52 -25.85
CA ASP A 249 15.95 17.67 -26.51
C ASP A 249 15.86 17.41 -28.02
N SER A 250 15.15 16.36 -28.43
CA SER A 250 14.90 16.05 -29.84
C SER A 250 14.11 17.16 -30.55
N SER A 251 13.11 17.72 -29.87
CA SER A 251 12.32 18.85 -30.37
C SER A 251 13.18 20.10 -30.53
N MET A 252 14.03 20.40 -29.55
CA MET A 252 14.95 21.53 -29.63
C MET A 252 15.92 21.38 -30.81
N LYS A 253 16.49 20.19 -31.01
CA LYS A 253 17.33 19.89 -32.18
C LYS A 253 16.59 20.05 -33.50
N ALA A 254 15.34 19.58 -33.58
CA ALA A 254 14.52 19.76 -34.78
C ALA A 254 14.23 21.24 -35.07
N VAL A 255 13.92 22.04 -34.05
CA VAL A 255 13.71 23.49 -34.17
C VAL A 255 14.98 24.20 -34.62
N GLU A 256 16.14 23.84 -34.07
CA GLU A 256 17.42 24.43 -34.50
C GLU A 256 17.77 24.04 -35.94
N MET A 257 17.53 22.78 -36.36
CA MET A 257 17.70 22.39 -37.76
C MET A 257 16.78 23.18 -38.71
N VAL A 258 15.52 23.45 -38.31
CA VAL A 258 14.59 24.26 -39.10
C VAL A 258 15.08 25.72 -39.20
N LYS A 259 15.56 26.31 -38.10
CA LYS A 259 16.14 27.66 -38.13
C LYS A 259 17.38 27.71 -39.01
N GLN A 260 18.25 26.70 -38.93
CA GLN A 260 19.44 26.60 -39.75
C GLN A 260 19.09 26.48 -41.24
N GLN A 261 18.10 25.65 -41.61
CA GLN A 261 17.61 25.59 -42.99
C GLN A 261 16.91 26.87 -43.46
N GLN A 262 16.31 27.64 -42.54
CA GLN A 262 15.72 28.94 -42.87
C GLN A 262 16.79 30.00 -43.17
N GLY A 263 17.96 29.90 -42.53
CA GLY A 263 19.12 30.78 -42.75
C GLY A 263 20.09 30.32 -43.85
N GLU A 264 20.21 29.02 -44.10
CA GLU A 264 21.07 28.45 -45.13
C GLU A 264 20.46 28.65 -46.53
N LYS A 265 21.28 29.14 -47.46
CA LYS A 265 20.89 29.23 -48.87
C LYS A 265 20.95 27.83 -49.46
N VAL A 266 19.80 27.26 -49.82
CA VAL A 266 19.68 25.91 -50.42
C VAL A 266 19.25 26.06 -51.88
N CYS A 267 19.75 25.20 -52.77
CA CYS A 267 19.42 25.24 -54.20
C CYS A 267 18.05 24.58 -54.42
N TRP A 268 16.99 25.38 -54.50
CA TRP A 268 15.59 24.91 -54.61
C TRP A 268 15.11 24.71 -56.06
N GLY A 269 16.00 24.39 -57.02
CA GLY A 269 15.63 24.19 -58.43
C GLY A 269 16.85 24.02 -59.35
N SER A 270 16.61 23.76 -60.65
CA SER A 270 17.67 23.50 -61.65
C SER A 270 18.47 24.74 -62.05
N ASP A 271 18.01 25.93 -61.69
CA ASP A 271 18.71 27.18 -61.98
C ASP A 271 19.72 27.47 -60.85
N HIS A 272 20.97 27.74 -61.23
CA HIS A 272 22.16 27.85 -60.36
C HIS A 272 22.15 28.98 -59.30
N SER A 273 20.99 29.52 -58.92
CA SER A 273 20.86 30.56 -57.90
C SER A 273 20.57 29.96 -56.53
N VAL A 274 21.56 30.03 -55.65
CA VAL A 274 21.44 29.61 -54.25
C VAL A 274 20.62 30.67 -53.50
N MET A 275 19.38 30.34 -53.09
CA MET A 275 18.46 31.29 -52.45
C MET A 275 17.93 30.74 -51.12
N SER A 276 17.70 31.62 -50.14
CA SER A 276 17.09 31.23 -48.86
C SER A 276 15.59 30.96 -49.01
N LEU A 277 15.01 30.15 -48.12
CA LEU A 277 13.57 29.87 -48.08
C LEU A 277 12.73 31.16 -48.00
N ALA A 278 13.18 32.14 -47.19
CA ALA A 278 12.52 33.44 -47.06
C ALA A 278 12.47 34.19 -48.39
N THR A 279 13.57 34.17 -49.16
CA THR A 279 13.63 34.82 -50.48
C THR A 279 12.72 34.13 -51.49
N LYS A 280 12.57 32.81 -51.44
CA LYS A 280 11.64 32.06 -52.30
C LYS A 280 10.17 32.32 -51.96
N MET A 281 9.83 32.45 -50.68
CA MET A 281 8.48 32.87 -50.28
C MET A 281 8.15 34.28 -50.78
N GLU A 282 9.10 35.22 -50.69
CA GLU A 282 8.90 36.58 -51.21
C GLU A 282 8.71 36.57 -52.75
N GLU A 283 9.49 35.77 -53.48
CA GLU A 283 9.34 35.60 -54.93
C GLU A 283 7.95 35.04 -55.30
N LEU A 284 7.45 34.07 -54.53
CA LEU A 284 6.11 33.50 -54.73
C LEU A 284 5.02 34.53 -54.44
N ILE A 285 5.15 35.31 -53.36
CA ILE A 285 4.22 36.40 -53.02
C ILE A 285 4.20 37.44 -54.13
N GLN A 286 5.36 37.81 -54.69
CA GLN A 286 5.45 38.74 -55.81
C GLN A 286 4.80 38.17 -57.08
N LYS A 287 5.06 36.92 -57.44
CA LYS A 287 4.40 36.25 -58.59
C LYS A 287 2.89 36.17 -58.40
N TYR A 288 2.42 35.88 -57.19
CA TYR A 288 0.99 35.85 -56.89
C TYR A 288 0.34 37.23 -56.97
N LYS A 289 1.02 38.29 -56.48
CA LYS A 289 0.55 39.68 -56.65
C LYS A 289 0.44 40.06 -58.12
N LEU A 290 1.47 39.76 -58.91
CA LEU A 290 1.47 39.98 -60.37
C LEU A 290 0.33 39.23 -61.06
N PHE A 291 0.12 37.96 -60.71
CA PHE A 291 -0.98 37.16 -61.26
C PHE A 291 -2.35 37.73 -60.89
N LYS A 292 -2.54 38.13 -59.63
CA LYS A 292 -3.76 38.76 -59.13
C LYS A 292 -4.04 40.12 -59.80
N ASP A 293 -2.99 40.90 -60.05
CA ASP A 293 -3.11 42.20 -60.73
C ASP A 293 -3.39 42.05 -62.22
N CYS A 294 -2.84 41.03 -62.87
CA CYS A 294 -3.20 40.65 -64.25
C CYS A 294 -4.67 40.19 -64.36
N LEU A 295 -5.17 39.41 -63.39
CA LEU A 295 -6.57 39.00 -63.33
C LEU A 295 -7.54 40.18 -63.11
N ARG A 296 -7.09 41.24 -62.41
CA ARG A 296 -7.88 42.48 -62.22
C ARG A 296 -7.87 43.42 -63.42
N LYS A 297 -6.91 43.27 -64.34
CA LYS A 297 -6.76 44.10 -65.55
C LYS A 297 -7.35 43.45 -66.82
N ALA A 298 -7.93 42.26 -66.72
CA ALA A 298 -8.68 41.67 -67.84
C ALA A 298 -9.95 42.51 -68.12
N PRO A 299 -10.14 43.06 -69.34
CA PRO A 299 -11.36 43.77 -69.69
C PRO A 299 -12.53 42.79 -69.76
N LYS A 300 -13.72 43.25 -69.35
CA LYS A 300 -14.99 42.56 -69.61
C LYS A 300 -15.27 42.50 -71.11
#